data_AF-A0A2C1Z501-F1
#
_entry.id   AF-A0A2C1Z501-F1
#
_cell.length_a   1.000
_cell.length_b   1.000
_cell.length_c   1.000
_cell.angle_alpha   90.00
_cell.angle_beta   90.00
_cell.angle_gamma   90.00
#
_symmetry.space_group_name_H-M   'P 1'
#
loop_
_entity.id
_entity.type
_entity.pdbx_description
1 polymer ?
#
loop_
_entity_poly.entity_id
_entity_poly.type
_entity_poly.pdbx_seq_one_letter_code
_entity_poly.pdbx_strand_id
1 'polypeptide(L)'
;MSSNMLTNVRFALAYTVQAIRYTESALIFFRELTAFPFPPNPIKEQFYQDAIDSLTESYLAIKSLPFDTYLPSDPLFPNIPVAPEIQDNDLLINLSDNRISLALNKNNESINNINQAILLSSKNDKLNGQLLFIRLELELAKESLVAGINASDFMMG
;
A
#
# COMPACT_ATOMS: atom_id res chain seq x y z
N MET A 1 24.49 -4.65 14.14
CA MET A 1 23.34 -4.86 13.23
C MET A 1 23.91 -5.05 11.82
N SER A 2 23.42 -6.03 11.04
CA SER A 2 23.95 -6.24 9.69
C SER A 2 23.50 -5.12 8.74
N SER A 3 24.38 -4.68 7.85
CA SER A 3 24.06 -3.71 6.78
C SER A 3 22.86 -4.18 5.95
N ASN A 4 22.76 -5.49 5.71
CA ASN A 4 21.67 -6.10 4.94
C ASN A 4 20.30 -5.91 5.60
N MET A 5 20.19 -5.96 6.93
CA MET A 5 18.92 -5.72 7.61
C MET A 5 18.45 -4.28 7.43
N LEU A 6 19.36 -3.31 7.59
CA LEU A 6 19.04 -1.91 7.39
C LEU A 6 18.59 -1.64 5.95
N THR A 7 19.28 -2.24 4.97
CA THR A 7 18.89 -2.17 3.56
C THR A 7 17.49 -2.69 3.32
N ASN A 8 17.16 -3.88 3.86
CA ASN A 8 15.81 -4.43 3.75
C ASN A 8 14.76 -3.50 4.35
N VAL A 9 14.99 -2.94 5.55
CA VAL A 9 14.01 -2.02 6.16
C VAL A 9 13.84 -0.74 5.34
N ARG A 10 14.92 -0.20 4.75
CA ARG A 10 14.84 0.97 3.86
C ARG A 10 14.03 0.68 2.59
N PHE A 11 14.21 -0.50 1.99
CA PHE A 11 13.40 -0.93 0.86
C PHE A 11 11.94 -1.13 1.24
N ALA A 12 11.67 -1.77 2.39
CA ALA A 12 10.31 -1.89 2.90
C ALA A 12 9.65 -0.52 3.08
N LEU A 13 10.35 0.46 3.65
CA LEU A 13 9.82 1.83 3.77
C LEU A 13 9.45 2.42 2.41
N ALA A 14 10.36 2.35 1.43
CA ALA A 14 10.16 2.92 0.10
C ALA A 14 9.01 2.24 -0.66
N TYR A 15 8.86 0.93 -0.52
CA TYR A 15 7.78 0.18 -1.15
C TYR A 15 6.44 0.42 -0.45
N THR A 16 6.42 0.56 0.87
CA THR A 16 5.20 0.93 1.60
C THR A 16 4.70 2.30 1.18
N VAL A 17 5.58 3.29 1.02
CA VAL A 17 5.20 4.62 0.50
C VAL A 17 4.62 4.54 -0.92
N GLN A 18 5.19 3.70 -1.79
CA GLN A 18 4.63 3.50 -3.13
C GLN A 18 3.25 2.84 -3.08
N ALA A 19 3.08 1.83 -2.22
CA ALA A 19 1.80 1.17 -2.03
C ALA A 19 0.72 2.15 -1.57
N ILE A 20 1.04 3.05 -0.62
CA ILE A 20 0.12 4.11 -0.16
C ILE A 20 -0.33 4.97 -1.34
N ARG A 21 0.63 5.55 -2.08
CA ARG A 21 0.32 6.45 -3.20
C ARG A 21 -0.52 5.80 -4.29
N TYR A 22 -0.21 4.55 -4.62
CA TYR A 22 -1.00 3.80 -5.59
C TYR A 22 -2.42 3.52 -5.06
N THR A 23 -2.58 3.18 -3.79
CA THR A 23 -3.89 2.95 -3.18
C THR A 23 -4.72 4.23 -3.12
N GLU A 24 -4.11 5.36 -2.74
CA GLU A 24 -4.75 6.68 -2.77
C GLU A 24 -5.19 7.06 -4.20
N SER A 25 -4.35 6.78 -5.20
CA SER A 25 -4.69 7.06 -6.60
C SER A 25 -5.86 6.19 -7.09
N ALA A 26 -5.86 4.91 -6.72
CA ALA A 26 -6.96 4.02 -7.03
C ALA A 26 -8.28 4.50 -6.41
N LEU A 27 -8.22 4.96 -5.17
CA LEU A 27 -9.36 5.52 -4.45
C LEU A 27 -9.89 6.79 -5.11
N ILE A 28 -9.00 7.68 -5.58
CA ILE A 28 -9.39 8.88 -6.34
C ILE A 28 -10.15 8.48 -7.60
N PHE A 29 -9.58 7.60 -8.44
CA PHE A 29 -10.26 7.15 -9.66
C PHE A 29 -11.60 6.47 -9.38
N PHE A 30 -11.68 5.68 -8.31
CA PHE A 30 -12.91 5.02 -7.92
C PHE A 30 -13.99 6.01 -7.47
N ARG A 31 -13.61 7.07 -6.74
CA ARG A 31 -14.54 8.13 -6.30
C ARG A 31 -15.02 9.03 -7.45
N GLU A 32 -14.31 9.05 -8.57
CA GLU A 32 -14.72 9.75 -9.78
C GLU A 32 -15.77 8.98 -10.61
N LEU A 33 -16.06 7.72 -10.26
CA LEU A 33 -17.08 6.93 -10.94
C LEU A 33 -18.47 7.56 -10.84
N THR A 34 -19.18 7.58 -11.96
CA THR A 34 -20.54 8.11 -12.03
C THR A 34 -21.58 7.03 -11.70
N ALA A 35 -22.70 7.43 -11.09
CA ALA A 35 -23.71 6.51 -10.55
C ALA A 35 -24.66 5.87 -11.58
N PHE A 36 -24.28 5.78 -12.86
CA PHE A 36 -25.16 5.27 -13.92
C PHE A 36 -24.68 3.90 -14.44
N PRO A 37 -25.53 2.84 -14.44
CA PRO A 37 -26.91 2.80 -13.94
C PRO A 37 -27.03 2.61 -12.42
N PHE A 38 -25.95 2.26 -11.73
CA PHE A 38 -25.90 2.04 -10.29
C PHE A 38 -24.80 2.89 -9.65
N PRO A 39 -24.93 3.26 -8.37
CA PRO A 39 -23.87 3.96 -7.66
C PRO A 39 -22.62 3.07 -7.47
N PRO A 40 -21.42 3.67 -7.36
CA PRO A 40 -20.21 2.95 -6.99
C PRO A 40 -20.39 2.21 -5.67
N ASN A 41 -19.73 1.05 -5.55
CA ASN A 41 -19.83 0.19 -4.38
C ASN A 41 -19.06 0.79 -3.19
N PRO A 42 -19.74 1.19 -2.11
CA PRO A 42 -19.09 1.78 -0.94
C PRO A 42 -18.18 0.77 -0.22
N ILE A 43 -18.40 -0.54 -0.40
CA ILE A 43 -17.55 -1.58 0.20
C ILE A 43 -16.16 -1.59 -0.47
N LYS A 44 -16.09 -1.43 -1.79
CA LYS A 44 -14.80 -1.34 -2.51
C LYS A 44 -14.02 -0.09 -2.07
N GLU A 45 -14.73 1.02 -1.87
CA GLU A 45 -14.14 2.24 -1.30
C GLU A 45 -13.56 2.02 0.11
N GLN A 46 -14.32 1.32 0.97
CA GLN A 46 -13.87 1.02 2.34
C GLN A 46 -12.60 0.16 2.33
N PHE A 47 -12.52 -0.87 1.48
CA PHE A 47 -11.31 -1.69 1.36
C PHE A 47 -10.07 -0.88 0.97
N TYR A 48 -10.23 0.13 0.11
CA TYR A 48 -9.11 1.02 -0.24
C TYR A 48 -8.69 1.90 0.93
N GLN A 49 -9.66 2.39 1.73
CA GLN A 49 -9.37 3.17 2.94
C GLN A 49 -8.66 2.31 4.00
N ASP A 50 -9.17 1.10 4.27
CA ASP A 50 -8.57 0.16 5.22
C ASP A 50 -7.13 -0.20 4.80
N ALA A 51 -6.89 -0.38 3.50
CA ALA A 51 -5.54 -0.60 2.98
C ALA A 51 -4.62 0.61 3.22
N ILE A 52 -5.10 1.84 2.97
CA ILE A 52 -4.32 3.07 3.23
C ILE A 52 -3.98 3.19 4.71
N ASP A 53 -4.93 2.91 5.60
CA ASP A 53 -4.74 3.02 7.05
C ASP A 53 -3.68 2.04 7.53
N SER A 54 -3.80 0.75 7.19
CA SER A 54 -2.79 -0.26 7.56
C SER A 54 -1.42 0.01 6.92
N LEU A 55 -1.36 0.46 5.67
CA LEU A 55 -0.09 0.85 5.05
C LEU A 55 0.55 2.06 5.76
N THR A 56 -0.27 3.02 6.19
CA THR A 56 0.19 4.21 6.92
C THR A 56 0.70 3.84 8.30
N GLU A 57 0.01 2.97 9.02
CA GLU A 57 0.45 2.45 10.32
C GLU A 57 1.80 1.72 10.17
N SER A 58 1.92 0.86 9.15
CA SER A 58 3.17 0.20 8.83
C SER A 58 4.30 1.20 8.51
N TYR A 59 4.01 2.24 7.71
CA TYR A 59 4.97 3.29 7.38
C TYR A 59 5.49 4.02 8.64
N LEU A 60 4.58 4.45 9.51
CA LEU A 60 4.92 5.13 10.77
C LEU A 60 5.72 4.21 11.69
N ALA A 61 5.33 2.93 11.78
CA ALA A 61 6.04 1.93 12.55
C ALA A 61 7.46 1.70 12.02
N ILE A 62 7.66 1.61 10.69
CA ILE A 62 8.99 1.50 10.08
C ILE A 62 9.83 2.75 10.39
N LYS A 63 9.26 3.95 10.28
CA LYS A 63 9.94 5.22 10.62
C LYS A 63 10.34 5.31 12.10
N SER A 64 9.60 4.66 12.99
CA SER A 64 9.86 4.65 14.44
C SER A 64 11.02 3.72 14.87
N LEU A 65 11.52 2.89 13.94
CA LEU A 65 12.60 1.97 14.24
C LEU A 65 13.90 2.73 14.62
N PRO A 66 14.76 2.14 15.47
CA PRO A 66 15.91 2.84 16.06
C PRO A 66 17.11 2.99 15.10
N PHE A 67 16.85 3.17 13.82
CA PHE A 67 17.88 3.31 12.80
C PHE A 67 17.44 4.26 11.70
N ASP A 68 18.43 4.91 11.10
CA ASP A 68 18.22 5.88 10.05
C ASP A 68 17.65 5.21 8.79
N THR A 69 16.36 5.41 8.55
CA THR A 69 15.65 4.92 7.37
C THR A 69 15.73 5.89 6.18
N TYR A 70 16.51 6.97 6.25
CA TYR A 70 16.73 7.85 5.09
C TYR A 70 17.46 7.07 3.99
N LEU A 71 16.88 7.10 2.79
CA LEU A 71 17.57 6.69 1.59
C LEU A 71 18.54 7.81 1.19
N PRO A 72 19.80 7.51 0.80
CA PRO A 72 20.75 8.52 0.32
C PRO A 72 20.23 9.32 -0.89
N SER A 73 19.30 8.73 -1.62
CA SER A 73 18.53 9.34 -2.69
C SER A 73 17.13 8.77 -2.58
N ASP A 74 16.18 9.56 -2.08
CA ASP A 74 14.76 9.24 -2.20
C ASP A 74 14.47 8.99 -3.69
N PRO A 75 13.81 7.88 -4.06
CA PRO A 75 13.43 7.70 -5.45
C PRO A 75 12.49 8.83 -5.82
N LEU A 76 12.87 9.62 -6.83
CA LEU A 76 12.02 10.66 -7.39
C LEU A 76 10.83 9.98 -8.06
N PHE A 77 9.69 10.00 -7.39
CA PHE A 77 8.46 9.50 -7.97
C PHE A 77 7.76 10.65 -8.68
N PRO A 78 7.38 10.49 -9.95
CA PRO A 78 6.62 11.49 -10.66
C PRO A 78 5.33 11.77 -9.88
N ASN A 79 5.02 13.05 -9.68
CA ASN A 79 3.68 13.45 -9.28
C ASN A 79 2.71 12.81 -10.27
N ILE A 80 1.79 12.02 -9.74
CA ILE A 80 0.74 11.40 -10.53
C ILE A 80 -0.05 12.55 -11.16
N PRO A 81 -0.33 12.52 -12.47
CA PRO A 81 -1.02 13.62 -13.12
C PRO A 81 -2.35 13.87 -12.41
N VAL A 82 -2.69 15.15 -12.23
CA VAL A 82 -4.07 15.58 -11.97
C VAL A 82 -4.92 14.92 -13.04
N ALA A 83 -5.87 14.07 -12.64
CA ALA A 83 -6.71 13.35 -13.57
C ALA A 83 -7.39 14.36 -14.50
N PRO A 84 -7.38 14.13 -15.84
CA PRO A 84 -8.33 14.84 -16.70
C PRO A 84 -9.75 14.60 -16.18
N GLU A 85 -10.70 15.49 -16.48
CA GLU A 85 -12.13 15.22 -16.23
C GLU A 85 -12.56 14.03 -17.12
N ILE A 86 -12.32 12.81 -16.65
CA ILE A 86 -12.68 11.57 -17.33
C ILE A 86 -14.12 11.24 -16.91
N GLN A 87 -15.04 11.28 -17.86
CA GLN A 87 -16.44 10.87 -17.65
C GLN A 87 -16.71 9.43 -18.13
N ASP A 88 -15.64 8.65 -18.35
CA ASP A 88 -15.71 7.27 -18.79
C ASP A 88 -15.43 6.32 -17.63
N ASN A 89 -16.49 5.67 -17.13
CA ASN A 89 -16.42 4.72 -16.02
C ASN A 89 -15.49 3.54 -16.35
N ASP A 90 -15.46 3.05 -17.60
CA ASP A 90 -14.61 1.91 -17.96
C ASP A 90 -13.12 2.28 -17.85
N LEU A 91 -12.77 3.50 -18.29
CA LEU A 91 -11.40 4.00 -18.15
C LEU A 91 -11.02 4.19 -16.68
N LEU A 92 -11.90 4.78 -15.87
CA LEU A 92 -11.68 4.98 -14.43
C LEU A 92 -11.50 3.66 -13.67
N ILE A 93 -12.31 2.65 -13.98
CA ILE A 93 -12.17 1.30 -13.41
C ILE A 93 -10.81 0.71 -13.78
N ASN A 94 -10.45 0.73 -15.07
CA ASN A 94 -9.15 0.21 -15.53
C ASN A 94 -7.96 0.91 -14.86
N LEU A 95 -8.04 2.23 -14.67
CA LEU A 95 -7.02 3.00 -13.96
C LEU A 95 -6.99 2.63 -12.48
N SER A 96 -8.14 2.52 -11.82
CA SER A 96 -8.24 2.12 -10.42
C SER A 96 -7.64 0.72 -10.19
N ASP A 97 -8.05 -0.27 -10.99
CA ASP A 97 -7.59 -1.66 -10.89
C ASP A 97 -6.09 -1.79 -11.19
N ASN A 98 -5.57 -1.03 -12.16
CA ASN A 98 -4.14 -0.96 -12.42
C ASN A 98 -3.37 -0.44 -11.20
N ARG A 99 -3.87 0.64 -10.58
CA ARG A 99 -3.24 1.23 -9.39
C ARG A 99 -3.28 0.28 -8.19
N ILE A 100 -4.40 -0.41 -7.94
CA ILE A 100 -4.47 -1.39 -6.86
C ILE A 100 -3.54 -2.58 -7.10
N SER A 101 -3.44 -3.06 -8.34
CA SER A 101 -2.51 -4.14 -8.69
C SER A 101 -1.05 -3.74 -8.41
N LEU A 102 -0.68 -2.50 -8.73
CA LEU A 102 0.64 -1.95 -8.40
C LEU A 102 0.83 -1.81 -6.89
N ALA A 103 -0.19 -1.33 -6.16
CA ALA A 103 -0.15 -1.23 -4.70
C ALA A 103 0.08 -2.60 -4.04
N LEU A 104 -0.64 -3.63 -4.47
CA LEU A 104 -0.50 -5.00 -3.99
C LEU A 104 0.90 -5.56 -4.25
N ASN A 105 1.45 -5.31 -5.44
CA ASN A 105 2.82 -5.70 -5.75
C ASN A 105 3.83 -5.05 -4.78
N LYS A 106 3.74 -3.73 -4.59
CA LYS A 106 4.62 -3.00 -3.67
C LYS A 106 4.46 -3.41 -2.22
N ASN A 107 3.23 -3.70 -1.77
CA ASN A 107 3.00 -4.22 -0.44
C ASN A 107 3.65 -5.61 -0.25
N ASN A 108 3.55 -6.50 -1.24
CA ASN A 108 4.23 -7.81 -1.19
C ASN A 108 5.77 -7.67 -1.17
N GLU A 109 6.32 -6.71 -1.92
CA GLU A 109 7.75 -6.39 -1.86
C GLU A 109 8.15 -5.88 -0.46
N SER A 110 7.34 -5.03 0.17
CA SER A 110 7.53 -4.60 1.57
C SER A 110 7.52 -5.79 2.54
N ILE A 111 6.52 -6.67 2.47
CA ILE A 111 6.41 -7.87 3.31
C ILE A 111 7.65 -8.73 3.19
N ASN A 112 8.12 -8.99 1.96
CA ASN A 112 9.31 -9.79 1.74
C ASN A 112 10.56 -9.17 2.39
N ASN A 113 10.75 -7.86 2.23
CA ASN A 113 11.87 -7.15 2.86
C ASN A 113 11.79 -7.19 4.41
N ILE A 114 10.60 -7.00 4.99
CA ILE A 114 10.42 -7.12 6.45
C ILE A 114 10.68 -8.55 6.93
N ASN A 115 10.26 -9.57 6.19
CA ASN A 115 10.57 -10.96 6.52
C ASN A 115 12.09 -11.22 6.53
N GLN A 116 12.83 -10.68 5.55
CA GLN A 116 14.30 -10.76 5.57
C GLN A 116 14.90 -10.02 6.77
N ALA A 117 14.37 -8.85 7.12
CA ALA A 117 14.82 -8.11 8.29
C ALA A 117 14.57 -8.89 9.60
N ILE A 118 13.41 -9.55 9.74
CA ILE A 118 13.08 -10.40 10.89
C ILE A 118 14.11 -11.51 11.05
N LEU A 119 14.41 -12.26 9.98
CA LEU A 119 15.41 -13.34 9.98
C LEU A 119 16.79 -12.85 10.43
N LEU A 120 17.20 -11.67 9.95
CA LEU A 120 18.48 -11.04 10.29
C LEU A 120 18.50 -10.41 11.70
N SER A 121 17.34 -10.17 12.31
CA SER A 121 17.18 -9.59 13.65
C SER A 121 17.07 -10.61 14.78
N SER A 122 17.16 -11.91 14.49
CA SER A 122 16.82 -13.04 15.37
C SER A 122 17.42 -13.06 16.80
N LYS A 123 18.44 -12.24 17.09
CA LYS A 123 19.04 -12.10 18.43
C LYS A 123 18.58 -10.86 19.21
N ASN A 124 17.67 -10.06 18.66
CA ASN A 124 17.14 -8.84 19.27
C ASN A 124 15.61 -8.92 19.35
N ASP A 125 15.10 -9.44 20.47
CA ASP A 125 13.67 -9.71 20.67
C ASP A 125 12.81 -8.45 20.54
N LYS A 126 13.28 -7.31 21.06
CA LYS A 126 12.56 -6.04 20.96
C LYS A 126 12.39 -5.61 19.51
N LEU A 127 13.48 -5.63 18.74
CA LEU A 127 13.44 -5.28 17.33
C LEU A 127 12.59 -6.27 16.53
N ASN A 128 12.72 -7.56 16.83
CA ASN A 128 11.93 -8.61 16.19
C ASN A 128 10.43 -8.37 16.43
N GLY A 129 10.02 -8.04 17.66
CA GLY A 129 8.65 -7.66 17.98
C GLY A 129 8.14 -6.46 17.17
N GLN A 130 8.96 -5.40 17.01
CA GLN A 130 8.60 -4.26 16.18
C GLN A 130 8.45 -4.63 14.69
N LEU A 131 9.36 -5.47 14.17
CA LEU A 131 9.30 -5.93 12.78
C LEU A 131 8.11 -6.89 12.53
N LEU A 132 7.75 -7.71 13.52
CA LEU A 132 6.55 -8.56 13.45
C LEU A 132 5.26 -7.73 13.44
N PHE A 133 5.18 -6.67 14.24
CA PHE A 133 4.07 -5.72 14.20
C PHE A 133 3.96 -5.08 12.82
N ILE A 134 5.06 -4.55 12.28
CA ILE A 134 5.10 -3.99 10.92
C ILE A 134 4.60 -5.00 9.89
N ARG A 135 5.04 -6.27 9.98
CA ARG A 135 4.57 -7.33 9.07
C ARG A 135 3.07 -7.56 9.18
N LEU A 136 2.51 -7.56 10.39
CA LEU A 136 1.08 -7.76 10.61
C LEU A 136 0.27 -6.69 9.88
N GLU A 137 0.64 -5.42 10.04
CA GLU A 137 -0.03 -4.31 9.34
C GLU A 137 0.08 -4.42 7.81
N LEU A 138 1.23 -4.85 7.30
CA LEU A 138 1.37 -5.08 5.85
C LEU A 138 0.48 -6.24 5.35
N GLU A 139 0.31 -7.30 6.12
CA GLU A 139 -0.61 -8.40 5.76
C GLU A 139 -2.08 -7.95 5.84
N LEU A 140 -2.47 -7.12 6.83
CA LEU A 140 -3.80 -6.52 6.88
C LEU A 140 -4.07 -5.64 5.64
N ALA A 141 -3.10 -4.79 5.27
CA ALA A 141 -3.19 -4.01 4.05
C ALA A 141 -3.35 -4.90 2.80
N LYS A 142 -2.64 -6.04 2.74
CA LYS A 142 -2.74 -6.98 1.62
C LYS A 142 -4.12 -7.61 1.54
N GLU A 143 -4.69 -8.02 2.66
CA GLU A 143 -6.04 -8.57 2.73
C GLU A 143 -7.06 -7.55 2.20
N SER A 144 -6.99 -6.30 2.65
CA SER A 144 -7.84 -5.21 2.18
C SER A 144 -7.65 -4.92 0.69
N LEU A 145 -6.41 -4.89 0.18
CA LEU A 145 -6.13 -4.71 -1.25
C LEU A 145 -6.74 -5.85 -2.09
N VAL A 146 -6.56 -7.10 -1.66
CA VAL A 146 -7.14 -8.26 -2.36
C VAL A 146 -8.67 -8.24 -2.31
N ALA A 147 -9.25 -7.86 -1.17
CA ALA A 147 -10.69 -7.69 -1.04
C ALA A 147 -11.22 -6.59 -1.97
N GLY A 148 -10.52 -5.46 -2.08
CA GLY A 148 -10.82 -4.36 -3.00
C GLY A 148 -10.79 -4.80 -4.47
N ILE A 149 -9.78 -5.58 -4.88
CA ILE A 149 -9.70 -6.15 -6.25
C ILE A 149 -10.91 -7.04 -6.55
N ASN A 150 -11.31 -7.85 -5.58
CA ASN A 150 -12.37 -8.83 -5.77
C ASN A 150 -13.78 -8.24 -5.59
N ALA A 151 -13.89 -7.01 -5.08
CA ALA A 151 -15.16 -6.33 -4.91
C ALA A 151 -15.69 -5.82 -6.26
N SER A 152 -17.01 -5.84 -6.44
CA SER A 152 -17.66 -5.25 -7.60
C SER A 152 -17.49 -3.73 -7.59
N ASP A 153 -17.34 -3.12 -8.76
CA ASP A 153 -17.20 -1.65 -8.90
C ASP A 153 -18.49 -0.91 -8.55
N PHE A 154 -19.62 -1.51 -8.92
CA PHE A 154 -20.94 -0.98 -8.68
C PHE A 154 -21.73 -1.90 -7.76
N MET A 155 -22.74 -1.32 -7.12
CA MET A 155 -23.76 -2.10 -6.41
C MET A 155 -24.47 -3.02 -7.41
N MET A 156 -24.55 -4.32 -7.11
CA MET A 156 -25.38 -5.24 -7.89
C MET A 156 -26.85 -5.04 -7.48
N GLY A 157 -27.72 -4.82 -8.48
CA GLY A 157 -29.17 -4.74 -8.30
C GLY A 157 -29.84 -6.09 -8.08
#